data_AF-A0AAD6UZ38-F1
#
_entry.id   AF-A0AAD6UZ38-F1
#
_cell.length_a   1.000
_cell.length_b   1.000
_cell.length_c   1.000
_cell.angle_alpha   90.00
_cell.angle_beta   90.00
_cell.angle_gamma   90.00
#
_symmetry.space_group_name_H-M   'P 1'
#
loop_
_entity.id
_entity.type
_entity.pdbx_description
1 polymer ?
#
loop_
_entity_poly.entity_id
_entity_poly.type
_entity_poly.pdbx_seq_one_letter_code
_entity_poly.pdbx_strand_id
1 'polypeptide(L)'
;MAPTTGEQEDFLLSCRYGNLEDVKQFIANFGVDAAADVRDDNGNTVLHMLCGNGHADVLDYLLALFPPALLSAQNSAQSTPLHWAALNAHLDVVKKLVEFPGGPGIDLIDIKNAAGRSPLAEAEFAGWDEGAQWLVQMMKLDEGGEADAGDEADAALASGEGVEIEIQDADGQTAKIRVNQPEHS
;
A
#
# COMPACT_ATOMS: atom_id res chain seq x y z
N MET A 1 -9.41 10.40 -34.07
CA MET A 1 -8.16 10.18 -34.84
C MET A 1 -7.16 9.58 -33.87
N ALA A 2 -6.25 8.70 -34.29
CA ALA A 2 -5.19 8.23 -33.39
C ALA A 2 -4.10 9.31 -33.26
N PRO A 3 -3.50 9.49 -32.07
CA PRO A 3 -2.40 10.44 -31.88
C PRO A 3 -1.14 9.96 -32.61
N THR A 4 -0.43 10.90 -33.21
CA THR A 4 0.89 10.68 -33.82
C THR A 4 1.94 10.38 -32.76
N THR A 5 3.10 9.84 -33.17
CA THR A 5 4.21 9.57 -32.26
C THR A 5 4.68 10.83 -31.53
N GLY A 6 4.76 11.98 -32.22
CA GLY A 6 5.13 13.25 -31.58
C GLY A 6 4.12 13.71 -30.54
N GLU A 7 2.81 13.56 -30.80
CA GLU A 7 1.77 13.90 -29.82
C GLU A 7 1.81 12.98 -28.59
N GLN A 8 2.16 11.71 -28.78
CA GLN A 8 2.35 10.75 -27.69
C GLN A 8 3.58 11.08 -26.84
N GLU A 9 4.70 11.46 -27.47
CA GLU A 9 5.92 11.92 -26.79
C GLU A 9 5.65 13.19 -25.97
N ASP A 10 5.00 14.19 -26.58
CA ASP A 10 4.62 15.43 -25.91
C ASP A 10 3.69 15.16 -24.71
N PHE A 11 2.74 14.25 -24.87
CA PHE A 11 1.85 13.85 -23.78
C PHE A 11 2.59 13.18 -22.61
N LEU A 12 3.58 12.32 -22.89
CA LEU A 12 4.43 11.74 -21.85
C LEU A 12 5.28 12.80 -21.15
N LEU A 13 5.76 13.82 -21.88
CA LEU A 13 6.46 14.97 -21.28
C LEU A 13 5.51 15.77 -20.37
N SER A 14 4.27 16.03 -20.81
CA SER A 14 3.26 16.68 -19.97
C SER A 14 2.99 15.90 -18.68
N CYS A 15 2.90 14.56 -18.76
CA CYS A 15 2.77 13.69 -17.59
C CYS A 15 4.02 13.76 -16.68
N ARG A 16 5.22 13.76 -17.28
CA ARG A 16 6.50 13.83 -16.56
C ARG A 16 6.69 15.16 -15.83
N TYR A 17 6.19 16.26 -16.36
CA TYR A 17 6.34 17.61 -15.78
C TYR A 17 5.12 18.10 -15.00
N GLY A 18 4.03 17.31 -14.93
CA GLY A 18 2.87 17.65 -14.13
C GLY A 18 1.94 18.66 -14.79
N ASN A 19 1.97 18.77 -16.12
CA ASN A 19 1.12 19.70 -16.87
C ASN A 19 -0.32 19.14 -16.98
N LEU A 20 -1.10 19.26 -15.91
CA LEU A 20 -2.47 18.73 -15.85
C LEU A 20 -3.37 19.23 -16.99
N GLU A 21 -3.20 20.48 -17.42
CA GLU A 21 -4.03 21.05 -18.48
C GLU A 21 -3.74 20.40 -19.84
N ASP A 22 -2.46 20.18 -20.17
CA ASP A 22 -2.06 19.47 -21.39
C ASP A 22 -2.56 18.02 -21.36
N VAL A 23 -2.50 17.37 -20.18
CA VAL A 23 -3.02 16.01 -19.99
C VAL A 23 -4.52 15.94 -20.27
N LYS A 24 -5.30 16.88 -19.73
CA LYS A 24 -6.73 17.01 -20.01
C LYS A 24 -7.01 17.27 -21.49
N GLN A 25 -6.22 18.15 -22.11
CA GLN A 25 -6.36 18.49 -23.52
C GLN A 25 -6.08 17.29 -24.43
N PHE A 26 -5.05 16.50 -24.12
CA PHE A 26 -4.75 15.27 -24.87
C PHE A 26 -5.92 14.27 -24.77
N ILE A 27 -6.44 14.03 -23.56
CA ILE A 27 -7.59 13.13 -23.34
C ILE A 27 -8.84 13.66 -24.06
N ALA A 28 -9.08 14.97 -24.06
CA ALA A 28 -10.21 15.56 -24.78
C ALA A 28 -10.09 15.37 -26.31
N ASN A 29 -8.87 15.38 -26.85
CA ASN A 29 -8.62 15.25 -28.29
C ASN A 29 -8.63 13.79 -28.79
N PHE A 30 -8.09 12.87 -27.99
CA PHE A 30 -7.82 11.48 -28.42
C PHE A 30 -8.60 10.42 -27.64
N GLY A 31 -9.16 10.78 -26.49
CA GLY A 31 -9.89 9.87 -25.61
C GLY A 31 -9.01 9.21 -24.55
N VAL A 32 -9.68 8.65 -23.55
CA VAL A 32 -9.04 7.99 -22.40
C VAL A 32 -8.27 6.74 -22.82
N ASP A 33 -8.83 5.92 -23.72
CA ASP A 33 -8.19 4.68 -24.18
C ASP A 33 -6.86 4.98 -24.89
N ALA A 34 -6.86 5.97 -25.79
CA ALA A 34 -5.64 6.39 -26.48
C ALA A 34 -4.57 6.90 -25.51
N ALA A 35 -4.98 7.64 -24.46
CA ALA A 35 -4.08 8.12 -23.41
C ALA A 35 -3.52 6.97 -22.55
N ALA A 36 -4.36 5.99 -22.19
CA ALA A 36 -3.97 4.83 -21.39
C ALA A 36 -3.03 3.87 -22.14
N ASP A 37 -3.04 3.90 -23.48
CA ASP A 37 -2.17 3.07 -24.34
C ASP A 37 -0.81 3.71 -24.65
N VAL A 38 -0.59 5.00 -24.34
CA VAL A 38 0.68 5.67 -24.65
C VAL A 38 1.86 5.07 -23.87
N ARG A 39 2.93 4.73 -24.58
CA ARG A 39 4.19 4.20 -24.03
C ARG A 39 5.39 4.88 -24.70
N ASP A 40 6.49 5.05 -23.97
CA ASP A 40 7.79 5.39 -24.57
C ASP A 40 8.53 4.14 -25.08
N ASP A 41 9.71 4.34 -25.68
CA ASP A 41 10.57 3.26 -26.20
C ASP A 41 11.03 2.24 -25.13
N ASN A 42 10.98 2.60 -23.85
CA ASN A 42 11.31 1.72 -22.74
C ASN A 42 10.05 1.04 -22.16
N GLY A 43 8.90 1.17 -22.82
CA GLY A 43 7.62 0.65 -22.35
C GLY A 43 7.06 1.40 -21.14
N ASN A 44 7.60 2.58 -20.81
CA ASN A 44 7.09 3.37 -19.70
C ASN A 44 5.72 3.92 -20.04
N THR A 45 4.76 3.67 -19.16
CA THR A 45 3.41 4.23 -19.25
C THR A 45 3.39 5.68 -18.76
N VAL A 46 2.30 6.39 -19.05
CA VAL A 46 1.99 7.69 -18.44
C VAL A 46 2.09 7.68 -16.92
N LEU A 47 1.71 6.57 -16.26
CA LEU A 47 1.83 6.43 -14.79
C LEU A 47 3.29 6.33 -14.34
N HIS A 48 4.18 5.70 -15.10
CA HIS A 48 5.61 5.73 -14.77
C HIS A 48 6.12 7.17 -14.76
N MET A 49 5.79 7.93 -15.81
CA MET A 49 6.24 9.30 -15.99
C MET A 49 5.79 10.21 -14.84
N LEU A 50 4.50 10.21 -14.51
CA LEU A 50 4.00 11.12 -13.48
C LEU A 50 4.30 10.63 -12.06
N CYS A 51 4.24 9.31 -11.79
CA CYS A 51 4.46 8.77 -10.45
C CYS A 51 5.92 8.88 -10.03
N GLY A 52 6.84 8.61 -10.97
CA GLY A 52 8.28 8.79 -10.73
C GLY A 52 8.71 10.25 -10.56
N ASN A 53 7.85 11.22 -10.85
CA ASN A 53 8.14 12.66 -10.69
C ASN A 53 7.20 13.33 -9.66
N GLY A 54 6.36 12.57 -8.96
CA GLY A 54 5.61 13.07 -7.80
C GLY A 54 4.32 13.85 -8.13
N HIS A 55 3.81 13.78 -9.36
CA HIS A 55 2.64 14.58 -9.79
C HIS A 55 1.32 13.96 -9.33
N ALA A 56 1.05 14.11 -8.04
CA ALA A 56 -0.12 13.55 -7.36
C ALA A 56 -1.46 14.13 -7.87
N ASP A 57 -1.47 15.38 -8.34
CA ASP A 57 -2.64 16.05 -8.92
C ASP A 57 -3.02 15.47 -10.29
N VAL A 58 -2.02 15.16 -11.13
CA VAL A 58 -2.21 14.44 -12.38
C VAL A 58 -2.63 13.00 -12.11
N LEU A 59 -2.04 12.35 -11.12
CA LEU A 59 -2.42 11.01 -10.71
C LEU A 59 -3.90 10.94 -10.31
N ASP A 60 -4.38 11.87 -9.47
CA ASP A 60 -5.77 11.92 -9.03
C ASP A 60 -6.75 12.05 -10.20
N TYR A 61 -6.42 12.90 -11.17
CA TYR A 61 -7.22 13.05 -12.37
C TYR A 61 -7.27 11.76 -13.21
N LEU A 62 -6.14 11.08 -13.38
CA LEU A 62 -6.05 9.89 -14.23
C LEU A 62 -6.57 8.63 -13.55
N LEU A 63 -6.47 8.50 -12.24
CA LEU A 63 -7.06 7.39 -11.47
C LEU A 63 -8.58 7.33 -11.62
N ALA A 64 -9.24 8.47 -11.80
CA ALA A 64 -10.68 8.52 -12.04
C ALA A 64 -11.09 8.05 -13.45
N LEU A 65 -10.14 7.92 -14.37
CA LEU A 65 -10.40 7.66 -15.79
C LEU A 65 -9.83 6.33 -16.28
N PHE A 66 -8.66 5.93 -15.78
CA PHE A 66 -7.91 4.80 -16.30
C PHE A 66 -8.32 3.45 -15.70
N PRO A 67 -8.13 2.35 -16.47
CA PRO A 67 -8.36 1.02 -15.94
C PRO A 67 -7.36 0.72 -14.80
N PRO A 68 -7.82 0.12 -13.68
CA PRO A 68 -6.94 -0.17 -12.54
C PRO A 68 -5.74 -1.07 -12.86
N ALA A 69 -5.86 -1.91 -13.90
CA ALA A 69 -4.78 -2.77 -14.39
C ALA A 69 -3.53 -1.98 -14.85
N LEU A 70 -3.65 -0.69 -15.17
CA LEU A 70 -2.51 0.15 -15.56
C LEU A 70 -1.55 0.40 -14.38
N LEU A 71 -2.04 0.29 -13.14
CA LEU A 71 -1.26 0.51 -11.91
C LEU A 71 -0.16 -0.55 -11.71
N SER A 72 -0.39 -1.76 -12.21
CA SER A 72 0.58 -2.87 -12.19
C SER A 72 1.34 -3.02 -13.52
N ALA A 73 1.19 -2.09 -14.47
CA ALA A 73 1.86 -2.19 -15.77
C ALA A 73 3.38 -2.17 -15.59
N GLN A 74 4.07 -3.10 -16.25
CA GLN A 74 5.52 -3.25 -16.17
C GLN A 74 6.19 -2.70 -17.43
N ASN A 75 7.21 -1.87 -17.26
CA ASN A 75 8.05 -1.39 -18.36
C ASN A 75 9.08 -2.46 -18.79
N SER A 76 9.99 -2.12 -19.71
CA SER A 76 11.02 -3.04 -20.20
C SER A 76 12.00 -3.53 -19.11
N ALA A 77 12.12 -2.81 -17.99
CA ALA A 77 12.89 -3.23 -16.82
C ALA A 77 12.06 -4.02 -15.81
N GLN A 78 10.83 -4.40 -16.15
CA GLN A 78 9.82 -5.00 -15.27
C GLN A 78 9.45 -4.12 -14.06
N SER A 79 9.83 -2.85 -14.06
CA SER A 79 9.42 -1.91 -13.03
C SER A 79 7.98 -1.48 -13.25
N THR A 80 7.25 -1.27 -12.16
CA THR A 80 5.89 -0.68 -12.13
C THR A 80 5.98 0.81 -11.81
N PRO A 81 4.89 1.60 -11.96
CA PRO A 81 4.84 2.98 -11.48
C PRO A 81 5.21 3.13 -10.00
N LEU A 82 4.86 2.13 -9.17
CA LEU A 82 5.18 2.13 -7.74
C LEU A 82 6.69 2.02 -7.47
N HIS A 83 7.44 1.28 -8.29
CA HIS A 83 8.90 1.25 -8.18
C HIS A 83 9.51 2.64 -8.39
N TRP A 84 9.03 3.39 -9.37
CA TRP A 84 9.54 4.73 -9.68
C TRP A 84 9.17 5.74 -8.61
N ALA A 85 7.93 5.69 -8.10
CA ALA A 85 7.50 6.53 -6.99
C ALA A 85 8.33 6.27 -5.73
N ALA A 86 8.65 5.00 -5.45
CA ALA A 86 9.46 4.61 -4.31
C ALA A 86 10.93 5.00 -4.46
N LEU A 87 11.53 4.75 -5.61
CA LEU A 87 12.92 5.14 -5.91
C LEU A 87 13.15 6.65 -5.77
N ASN A 88 12.15 7.47 -6.11
CA ASN A 88 12.22 8.93 -6.10
C ASN A 88 11.53 9.58 -4.88
N ALA A 89 11.19 8.80 -3.86
CA ALA A 89 10.70 9.29 -2.56
C ALA A 89 9.39 10.10 -2.59
N HIS A 90 8.39 9.67 -3.38
CA HIS A 90 7.10 10.37 -3.51
C HIS A 90 6.00 9.71 -2.67
N LEU A 91 5.95 9.98 -1.35
CA LEU A 91 5.01 9.33 -0.42
C LEU A 91 3.55 9.42 -0.84
N ASP A 92 3.11 10.62 -1.22
CA ASP A 92 1.70 10.87 -1.54
C ASP A 92 1.26 10.07 -2.77
N VAL A 93 2.16 9.88 -3.74
CA VAL A 93 1.93 9.03 -4.91
C VAL A 93 1.91 7.55 -4.51
N VAL A 94 2.85 7.11 -3.67
CA VAL A 94 2.90 5.73 -3.17
C VAL A 94 1.59 5.34 -2.49
N LYS A 95 1.10 6.20 -1.59
CA LYS A 95 -0.19 6.02 -0.90
C LYS A 95 -1.34 5.92 -1.89
N LYS A 96 -1.45 6.89 -2.81
CA LYS A 96 -2.52 6.91 -3.82
C LYS A 96 -2.54 5.67 -4.71
N LEU A 97 -1.38 5.11 -5.07
CA LEU A 97 -1.32 3.90 -5.89
C LEU A 97 -1.77 2.65 -5.12
N VAL A 98 -1.29 2.48 -3.89
CA VAL A 98 -1.55 1.30 -3.06
C VAL A 98 -2.96 1.33 -2.46
N GLU A 99 -3.48 2.51 -2.12
CA GLU A 99 -4.80 2.68 -1.52
C GLU A 99 -5.93 2.85 -2.55
N PHE A 100 -5.63 2.81 -3.86
CA PHE A 100 -6.63 3.04 -4.90
C PHE A 100 -7.72 1.95 -4.89
N PRO A 101 -9.01 2.31 -4.70
CA PRO A 101 -10.09 1.33 -4.67
C PRO A 101 -10.24 0.59 -6.00
N GLY A 102 -10.23 -0.74 -5.96
CA GLY A 102 -10.32 -1.59 -7.15
C GLY A 102 -9.01 -1.70 -7.95
N GLY A 103 -7.93 -1.09 -7.47
CA GLY A 103 -6.57 -1.36 -7.94
C GLY A 103 -6.00 -2.67 -7.38
N PRO A 104 -4.75 -3.01 -7.76
CA PRO A 104 -4.07 -4.19 -7.24
C PRO A 104 -3.71 -4.07 -5.75
N GLY A 105 -3.81 -2.87 -5.18
CA GLY A 105 -3.68 -2.67 -3.74
C GLY A 105 -2.29 -3.03 -3.22
N ILE A 106 -2.27 -3.81 -2.14
CA ILE A 106 -1.05 -4.28 -1.49
C ILE A 106 -0.19 -5.13 -2.44
N ASP A 107 -0.78 -5.88 -3.37
CA ASP A 107 -0.04 -6.76 -4.30
C ASP A 107 1.01 -5.99 -5.13
N LEU A 108 0.85 -4.68 -5.32
CA LEU A 108 1.83 -3.84 -6.01
C LEU A 108 3.21 -3.85 -5.35
N ILE A 109 3.27 -4.00 -4.01
CA ILE A 109 4.52 -3.91 -3.25
C ILE A 109 5.39 -5.16 -3.37
N ASP A 110 4.82 -6.28 -3.83
CA ASP A 110 5.53 -7.55 -3.96
C ASP A 110 6.08 -7.80 -5.37
N ILE A 111 5.60 -7.02 -6.35
CA ILE A 111 6.07 -7.11 -7.73
C ILE A 111 7.56 -6.78 -7.76
N LYS A 112 8.38 -7.68 -8.29
CA LYS A 112 9.83 -7.46 -8.47
C LYS A 112 10.13 -7.03 -9.90
N ASN A 113 10.99 -6.05 -10.03
CA ASN A 113 11.56 -5.67 -11.32
C ASN A 113 12.64 -6.66 -11.79
N ALA A 114 13.24 -6.40 -12.95
CA ALA A 114 14.24 -7.28 -13.57
C ALA A 114 15.53 -7.41 -12.75
N ALA A 115 15.78 -6.50 -11.81
CA ALA A 115 16.88 -6.58 -10.86
C ALA A 115 16.52 -7.35 -9.58
N GLY A 116 15.30 -7.90 -9.49
CA GLY A 116 14.80 -8.63 -8.33
C GLY A 116 14.40 -7.74 -7.15
N ARG A 117 14.33 -6.41 -7.34
CA ARG A 117 13.94 -5.45 -6.31
C ARG A 117 12.43 -5.22 -6.36
N SER A 118 11.79 -5.22 -5.21
CA SER A 118 10.43 -4.71 -5.02
C SER A 118 10.43 -3.19 -4.85
N PRO A 119 9.28 -2.49 -4.87
CA PRO A 119 9.22 -1.07 -4.54
C PRO A 119 9.81 -0.73 -3.17
N LEU A 120 9.62 -1.59 -2.15
CA LEU A 120 10.28 -1.41 -0.85
C LEU A 120 11.81 -1.45 -0.99
N ALA A 121 12.35 -2.42 -1.73
CA ALA A 121 13.79 -2.50 -1.96
C ALA A 121 14.34 -1.30 -2.76
N GLU A 122 13.54 -0.68 -3.64
CA GLU A 122 13.92 0.59 -4.30
C GLU A 122 13.91 1.77 -3.32
N ALA A 123 12.94 1.84 -2.41
CA ALA A 123 12.92 2.86 -1.35
C ALA A 123 14.14 2.74 -0.42
N GLU A 124 14.48 1.51 0.01
CA GLU A 124 15.67 1.25 0.82
C GLU A 124 16.96 1.58 0.07
N PHE A 125 17.05 1.20 -1.21
CA PHE A 125 18.20 1.51 -2.06
C PHE A 125 18.40 3.03 -2.23
N ALA A 126 17.30 3.79 -2.32
CA ALA A 126 17.31 5.24 -2.37
C ALA A 126 17.62 5.92 -1.01
N GLY A 127 17.59 5.16 0.10
CA GLY A 127 17.71 5.70 1.45
C GLY A 127 16.47 6.47 1.90
N TRP A 128 15.28 6.13 1.37
CA TRP A 128 14.02 6.79 1.71
C TRP A 128 13.32 6.09 2.89
N ASP A 129 13.73 6.46 4.10
CA ASP A 129 13.25 5.82 5.34
C ASP A 129 11.73 5.96 5.55
N GLU A 130 11.16 7.12 5.27
CA GLU A 130 9.73 7.39 5.49
C GLU A 130 8.84 6.47 4.65
N GLY A 131 9.14 6.35 3.37
CA GLY A 131 8.39 5.48 2.47
C GLY A 131 8.62 4.00 2.72
N ALA A 132 9.86 3.62 3.06
CA ALA A 132 10.17 2.25 3.44
C ALA A 132 9.37 1.82 4.69
N GLN A 133 9.32 2.68 5.72
CA GLN A 133 8.51 2.42 6.91
C GLN A 133 7.02 2.32 6.59
N TRP A 134 6.51 3.19 5.73
CA TRP A 134 5.11 3.14 5.31
C TRP A 134 4.79 1.83 4.57
N LEU A 135 5.63 1.42 3.61
CA LEU A 135 5.46 0.15 2.88
C LEU A 135 5.51 -1.07 3.80
N VAL A 136 6.46 -1.10 4.76
CA VAL A 136 6.53 -2.16 5.78
C VAL A 136 5.28 -2.19 6.66
N GLN A 137 4.75 -1.02 7.04
CA GLN A 137 3.51 -0.94 7.81
C GLN A 137 2.34 -1.53 7.03
N MET A 138 2.25 -1.25 5.73
CA MET A 138 1.19 -1.81 4.88
C MET A 138 1.32 -3.33 4.73
N MET A 139 2.53 -3.88 4.57
CA MET A 139 2.77 -5.34 4.53
C MET A 139 2.24 -6.04 5.79
N LYS A 140 2.50 -5.47 6.97
CA LYS A 140 2.05 -6.05 8.25
C LYS A 140 0.53 -6.02 8.44
N LEU A 141 -0.14 -5.01 7.87
CA LEU A 141 -1.60 -4.91 7.94
C LEU A 141 -2.28 -5.99 7.10
N ASP A 142 -1.64 -6.46 6.03
CA ASP A 142 -2.13 -7.57 5.20
C ASP A 142 -1.94 -8.93 5.91
N GLU A 143 -0.78 -9.16 6.54
CA GLU A 143 -0.51 -10.38 7.32
C GLU A 143 -1.34 -10.47 8.63
N GLY A 144 -1.84 -9.33 9.14
CA GLY A 144 -2.66 -9.24 10.35
C GLY A 144 -4.13 -9.65 10.19
N GLY A 145 -4.53 -10.18 9.04
CA GLY A 145 -5.89 -10.62 8.73
C GLY A 145 -6.33 -11.94 9.37
N GLU A 146 -5.46 -12.64 10.11
CA GLU A 146 -5.83 -13.83 10.90
C GLU A 146 -5.36 -13.71 12.37
N ALA A 147 -6.35 -13.55 13.28
CA ALA A 147 -6.31 -13.59 14.76
C ALA A 147 -5.52 -12.45 15.45
N ASP A 148 -6.17 -11.57 16.23
CA ASP A 148 -6.65 -11.93 17.56
C ASP A 148 -7.95 -11.19 17.94
N ALA A 149 -9.07 -11.93 17.89
CA ALA A 149 -10.24 -11.64 18.70
C ALA A 149 -10.22 -12.61 19.88
N GLY A 150 -9.42 -12.27 20.89
CA GLY A 150 -9.23 -13.05 22.11
C GLY A 150 -8.66 -12.17 23.22
N ASP A 151 -9.53 -11.82 24.18
CA ASP A 151 -9.23 -11.16 25.45
C ASP A 151 -8.77 -9.70 25.43
N GLU A 152 -9.73 -8.80 25.22
CA GLU A 152 -9.86 -7.68 26.15
C GLU A 152 -10.82 -8.07 27.28
N ALA A 153 -10.26 -8.51 28.40
CA ALA A 153 -10.90 -8.39 29.71
C ALA A 153 -9.86 -8.00 30.77
N ASP A 154 -9.92 -6.73 31.11
CA ASP A 154 -9.66 -6.14 32.42
C ASP A 154 -8.22 -6.15 32.99
N ALA A 155 -7.62 -4.96 32.87
CA ALA A 155 -7.22 -4.14 34.02
C ALA A 155 -6.60 -4.88 35.22
N ALA A 156 -5.27 -4.95 35.21
CA ALA A 156 -4.48 -5.13 36.42
C ALA A 156 -4.64 -3.90 37.35
N LEU A 157 -5.68 -3.92 38.18
CA LEU A 157 -5.76 -3.17 39.43
C LEU A 157 -5.39 -4.11 40.58
N ALA A 158 -4.25 -3.84 41.19
CA ALA A 158 -3.81 -4.51 42.40
C ALA A 158 -4.74 -4.15 43.58
N SER A 159 -5.49 -5.13 44.10
CA SER A 159 -5.86 -5.20 45.51
C SER A 159 -6.36 -6.62 45.83
N GLY A 160 -5.75 -7.22 46.85
CA GLY A 160 -5.76 -8.67 47.08
C GLY A 160 -7.13 -9.33 47.22
N GLU A 161 -7.26 -10.49 46.60
CA GLU A 161 -8.39 -11.40 46.81
C GLU A 161 -7.87 -12.80 47.17
N GLY A 162 -8.36 -13.34 48.29
CA GLY A 162 -8.05 -14.67 48.76
C GLY A 162 -8.45 -15.75 47.75
N VAL A 163 -7.65 -16.81 47.68
CA VAL A 163 -7.84 -17.92 46.73
C VAL A 163 -9.05 -18.76 47.15
N GLU A 164 -10.04 -18.87 46.26
CA GLU A 164 -11.21 -19.75 46.45
C GLU A 164 -10.95 -21.09 45.75
N ILE A 165 -11.02 -22.18 46.50
CA ILE A 165 -10.79 -23.54 45.99
C ILE A 165 -12.12 -24.30 46.06
N GLU A 166 -12.56 -24.85 44.93
CA GLU A 166 -13.71 -25.76 44.83
C GLU A 166 -13.24 -27.21 44.97
N ILE A 167 -13.79 -27.93 45.94
CA ILE A 167 -13.50 -29.36 46.13
C ILE A 167 -14.78 -30.14 45.91
N GLN A 168 -14.74 -31.14 45.04
CA GLN A 168 -15.85 -32.05 44.77
C GLN A 168 -15.61 -33.40 45.47
N ASP A 169 -16.63 -33.92 46.16
CA ASP A 169 -16.57 -35.26 46.74
C ASP A 169 -16.94 -36.37 45.72
N ALA A 170 -16.78 -37.63 46.13
CA ALA A 170 -17.03 -38.79 45.29
C ALA A 170 -18.54 -38.98 44.93
N ASP A 171 -19.44 -38.25 45.57
CA ASP A 171 -20.87 -38.23 45.32
C ASP A 171 -21.30 -37.01 44.46
N GLY A 172 -20.32 -36.19 44.02
CA GLY A 172 -20.51 -35.10 43.08
C GLY A 172 -20.92 -33.77 43.71
N GLN A 173 -20.94 -33.65 45.05
CA GLN A 173 -21.23 -32.39 45.73
C GLN A 173 -19.97 -31.50 45.82
N THR A 174 -20.10 -30.25 45.38
CA THR A 174 -19.02 -29.25 45.40
C THR A 174 -19.16 -28.32 46.60
N ALA A 175 -18.06 -28.13 47.34
CA ALA A 175 -17.95 -27.15 48.42
C ALA A 175 -16.88 -26.09 48.08
N LYS A 176 -17.19 -24.82 48.34
CA LYS A 176 -16.32 -23.66 48.10
C LYS A 176 -15.60 -23.28 49.38
N ILE A 177 -14.27 -23.24 49.36
CA ILE A 177 -13.46 -22.85 50.52
C ILE A 177 -12.59 -21.65 50.15
N ARG A 178 -12.71 -20.54 50.88
CA ARG A 178 -11.88 -19.34 50.71
C ARG A 178 -10.68 -19.40 51.65
N VAL A 179 -9.47 -19.48 51.10
CA VAL A 179 -8.23 -19.54 51.87
C VAL A 179 -7.51 -18.20 51.77
N ASN A 180 -7.39 -17.50 52.91
CA ASN A 180 -6.53 -16.33 53.03
C ASN A 180 -5.16 -16.79 53.53
N GLN A 181 -4.08 -16.43 52.83
CA GLN A 181 -2.71 -16.79 53.26
C GLN A 181 -2.40 -16.14 54.62
N PRO A 182 -1.82 -16.87 55.60
CA PRO A 182 -1.32 -16.26 56.81
C PRO A 182 -0.04 -15.47 56.51
N GLU A 183 -0.01 -14.20 56.94
CA GLU A 183 1.17 -13.35 56.85
C GLU A 183 2.31 -13.97 57.68
N HIS A 184 3.42 -14.30 57.03
CA HIS A 184 4.68 -14.64 57.70
C HIS A 184 5.17 -13.41 58.48
N SER A 185 5.24 -13.52 59.82
CA SER A 185 6.04 -12.61 60.66
C SER A 185 7.50 -13.06 60.73
#